data_AF-A0A0A2IBN0-F1
#
_entry.id   AF-A0A0A2IBN0-F1
#
_cell.length_a   1.000
_cell.length_b   1.000
_cell.length_c   1.000
_cell.angle_alpha   90.00
_cell.angle_beta   90.00
_cell.angle_gamma   90.00
#
_symmetry.space_group_name_H-M   'P 1'
#
loop_
_entity.id
_entity.type
_entity.pdbx_description
1 polymer ?
#
loop_
_entity_poly.entity_id
_entity_poly.type
_entity_poly.pdbx_seq_one_letter_code
_entity_poly.pdbx_strand_id
1 'polypeptide(L)'
;MESKLGLQVTLAPQAQILEAQEAFALPIKVSVHNAADSTVTILRWGTPLDPQAGVLGIFEICDTTDKRKLPVPTIMVSRKLPASEDDLVEIQARHTIDVTVNLPIQSLDKGHEYSVRAQGTWHAVWPTELSNVTTSQLRDNEGAYRGDFISNESSVSIGLEKDARAVFEVLKRGGIAIIPMSVGYGITAIDPDALNRIFRVKRREPHKRHAMVGSYYLHRDIHVLPPQEASIVKLLTVDLELPLGIVAPYRLDHPIIRKLPPDILAQSVVGDTLAMLVNGGALLEELSRLAALEELPLMGSSANITGKGTKTVVEDIEPEILEVADIVIDYGRQKFHHPRASSTIIDFRTIKVVRYGACYDVVQDALSRFYGIKVPDDPWNVEYFV
;
A
#
# COMPACT_ATOMS: atom_id res chain seq x y z
N MET A 1 -1.75 -11.44 24.59
CA MET A 1 -1.50 -12.07 25.91
C MET A 1 -1.01 -10.95 26.80
N GLU A 2 -1.79 -10.50 27.78
CA GLU A 2 -1.39 -9.38 28.65
C GLU A 2 -0.11 -9.73 29.39
N SER A 3 0.90 -8.88 29.22
CA SER A 3 2.16 -8.96 29.94
C SER A 3 1.90 -8.85 31.44
N LYS A 4 2.40 -9.81 32.24
CA LYS A 4 2.35 -9.75 33.72
C LYS A 4 3.02 -8.50 34.30
N LEU A 5 3.77 -7.74 33.48
CA LEU A 5 4.49 -6.52 33.86
C LEU A 5 3.63 -5.25 33.75
N GLY A 6 2.44 -5.33 33.13
CA GLY A 6 1.62 -4.14 32.86
C GLY A 6 2.20 -3.18 31.83
N LEU A 7 3.31 -3.51 31.17
CA LEU A 7 3.92 -2.70 30.13
C LEU A 7 3.44 -3.09 28.73
N GLN A 8 3.05 -2.10 27.94
CA GLN A 8 2.62 -2.28 26.55
C GLN A 8 3.52 -1.44 25.63
N VAL A 9 4.08 -2.08 24.60
CA VAL A 9 4.86 -1.40 23.56
C VAL A 9 3.98 -1.25 22.34
N THR A 10 3.86 -0.04 21.82
CA THR A 10 3.08 0.25 20.62
C THR A 10 3.95 1.06 19.65
N LEU A 11 3.98 0.64 18.40
CA LEU A 11 4.54 1.42 17.30
C LEU A 11 3.42 2.27 16.72
N ALA A 12 3.63 3.57 16.65
CA ALA A 12 2.70 4.43 15.93
C ALA A 12 2.71 4.06 14.44
N PRO A 13 1.56 4.14 13.73
CA PRO A 13 1.56 4.08 12.28
C PRO A 13 2.56 5.10 11.73
N GLN A 14 3.54 4.65 10.95
CA GLN A 14 4.51 5.56 10.35
C GLN A 14 3.86 6.19 9.13
N ALA A 15 3.31 7.40 9.31
CA ALA A 15 2.94 8.22 8.17
C ALA A 15 4.23 8.71 7.49
N GLN A 16 4.39 8.37 6.20
CA GLN A 16 5.34 8.95 5.25
C GLN A 16 6.80 9.07 5.73
N ILE A 17 7.70 8.28 5.14
CA ILE A 17 9.12 8.69 5.10
C ILE A 17 9.21 9.83 4.09
N LEU A 18 9.06 11.05 4.61
CA LEU A 18 9.31 12.30 3.91
C LEU A 18 10.80 12.35 3.59
N GLU A 19 11.10 11.99 2.35
CA GLU A 19 12.43 11.93 1.76
C GLU A 19 13.26 10.76 2.28
N ALA A 20 13.96 10.10 1.35
CA ALA A 20 15.32 9.69 1.67
C ALA A 20 16.11 10.99 1.90
N GLN A 21 15.92 11.64 3.06
CA GLN A 21 16.93 12.54 3.60
C GLN A 21 18.20 11.70 3.66
N GLU A 22 19.28 12.27 3.13
CA GLU A 22 20.62 11.69 3.03
C GLU A 22 20.76 10.37 3.79
N ALA A 23 20.73 9.28 3.01
CA ALA A 23 20.93 7.87 3.35
C ALA A 23 21.08 7.47 4.85
N PHE A 24 20.45 6.34 5.19
CA PHE A 24 20.75 5.49 6.36
C PHE A 24 19.89 5.63 7.63
N ALA A 25 18.70 6.24 7.65
CA ALA A 25 17.85 6.21 8.85
C ALA A 25 16.34 6.20 8.58
N LEU A 26 15.62 5.21 9.14
CA LEU A 26 14.16 5.16 9.22
C LEU A 26 13.72 5.56 10.65
N PRO A 27 13.11 6.74 10.85
CA PRO A 27 12.56 7.11 12.15
C PRO A 27 11.30 6.30 12.47
N ILE A 28 11.26 5.65 13.63
CA ILE A 28 10.11 4.90 14.15
C ILE A 28 9.69 5.52 15.48
N LYS A 29 8.47 6.06 15.54
CA LYS A 29 7.86 6.47 16.81
C LYS A 29 7.36 5.24 17.61
N VAL A 30 7.88 5.07 18.81
CA VAL A 30 7.53 4.01 19.76
C VAL A 30 6.92 4.62 21.02
N SER A 31 5.85 4.01 21.51
CA SER A 31 5.19 4.35 22.76
C SER A 31 5.30 3.18 23.74
N VAL A 32 5.72 3.46 24.97
CA VAL A 32 5.72 2.49 26.07
C VAL A 32 4.72 2.96 27.12
N HIS A 33 3.62 2.22 27.25
CA HIS A 33 2.54 2.52 28.19
C HIS A 33 2.64 1.65 29.44
N ASN A 34 2.60 2.29 30.60
CA ASN A 34 2.41 1.63 31.89
C ASN A 34 0.92 1.50 32.19
N ALA A 35 0.37 0.30 32.01
CA ALA A 35 -1.01 -0.05 32.32
C ALA A 35 -1.25 -0.41 33.80
N ALA A 36 -0.24 -0.30 34.67
CA ALA A 36 -0.43 -0.51 36.11
C ALA A 36 -1.00 0.75 36.80
N ASP A 37 -1.60 0.55 37.96
CA ASP A 37 -2.06 1.62 38.87
C ASP A 37 -0.94 2.17 39.76
N SER A 38 0.29 1.68 39.58
CA SER A 38 1.49 2.11 40.30
C SER A 38 2.58 2.53 39.32
N THR A 39 3.43 3.46 39.77
CA THR A 39 4.65 3.84 39.06
C THR A 39 5.60 2.64 38.92
N VAL A 40 6.31 2.58 37.80
CA VAL A 40 7.31 1.56 37.52
C VAL A 40 8.63 2.21 37.12
N THR A 41 9.74 1.62 37.55
CA THR A 41 11.09 1.98 37.11
C THR A 41 11.65 0.84 36.28
N ILE A 42 12.18 1.14 35.10
CA ILE A 42 12.59 0.16 34.10
C ILE A 42 14.06 0.37 33.76
N LEU A 43 14.81 -0.73 33.66
CA LEU A 43 16.12 -0.72 33.02
C LEU A 43 15.95 -0.64 31.50
N ARG A 44 16.41 0.45 30.88
CA ARG A 44 16.17 0.70 29.44
C ARG A 44 17.00 -0.18 28.49
N TRP A 45 18.00 -0.90 28.99
CA TRP A 45 18.92 -1.69 28.16
C TRP A 45 18.23 -2.77 27.34
N GLY A 46 18.48 -2.78 26.02
CA GLY A 46 17.90 -3.77 25.12
C GLY A 46 16.38 -3.62 24.93
N THR A 47 15.84 -2.44 25.22
CA THR A 47 14.42 -2.10 25.06
C THR A 47 14.27 -0.95 24.06
N PRO A 48 13.05 -0.62 23.58
CA PRO A 48 12.86 0.53 22.70
C PRO A 48 13.24 1.88 23.33
N LEU A 49 13.38 1.94 24.66
CA LEU A 49 13.83 3.13 25.40
C LEU A 49 15.36 3.23 25.50
N ASP A 50 16.10 2.24 24.98
CA ASP A 50 17.56 2.29 24.89
C ASP A 50 17.97 3.36 23.86
N PRO A 51 18.90 4.28 24.19
CA PRO A 51 19.42 5.24 23.20
C PRO A 51 20.00 4.58 21.94
N GLN A 52 20.43 3.31 22.02
CA GLN A 52 20.96 2.55 20.89
C GLN A 52 19.93 1.56 20.29
N ALA A 53 18.64 1.68 20.62
CA ALA A 53 17.63 0.67 20.29
C ALA A 53 17.58 0.28 18.80
N GLY A 54 17.89 1.20 17.89
CA GLY A 54 17.87 0.96 16.45
C GLY A 54 18.87 -0.09 15.94
N VAL A 55 19.89 -0.46 16.74
CA VAL A 55 20.96 -1.41 16.36
C VAL A 55 21.12 -2.57 17.32
N LEU A 56 20.20 -2.76 18.27
CA LEU A 56 20.30 -3.83 19.28
C LEU A 56 19.50 -5.09 18.93
N GLY A 57 18.96 -5.18 17.70
CA GLY A 57 18.15 -6.31 17.26
C GLY A 57 16.73 -6.33 17.83
N ILE A 58 16.25 -5.18 18.32
CA ILE A 58 14.90 -5.02 18.87
C ILE A 58 13.84 -4.96 17.75
N PHE A 59 14.21 -4.44 16.58
CA PHE A 59 13.28 -4.20 15.48
C PHE A 59 13.47 -5.23 14.38
N GLU A 60 12.36 -5.84 13.97
CA GLU A 60 12.26 -6.68 12.79
C GLU A 60 11.52 -5.91 11.70
N ILE A 61 12.07 -5.95 10.48
CA ILE A 61 11.49 -5.29 9.31
C ILE A 61 11.28 -6.34 8.22
N CYS A 62 10.06 -6.42 7.72
CA CYS A 62 9.69 -7.30 6.62
C CYS A 62 9.22 -6.47 5.44
N ASP A 63 9.78 -6.70 4.27
CA ASP A 63 9.16 -6.33 3.01
C ASP A 63 7.94 -7.21 2.80
N THR A 64 6.74 -6.64 2.89
CA THR A 64 5.48 -7.38 2.72
C THR A 64 5.16 -7.62 1.25
N THR A 65 5.78 -6.85 0.34
CA THR A 65 5.62 -6.99 -1.11
C THR A 65 6.32 -8.24 -1.61
N ASP A 66 7.58 -8.44 -1.19
CA ASP A 66 8.43 -9.57 -1.57
C ASP A 66 8.49 -10.68 -0.52
N LYS A 67 7.81 -10.50 0.62
CA LYS A 67 7.82 -11.41 1.77
C LYS A 67 9.24 -11.71 2.26
N ARG A 68 10.11 -10.70 2.26
CA ARG A 68 11.53 -10.82 2.62
C ARG A 68 11.83 -10.04 3.89
N LYS A 69 12.51 -10.67 4.85
CA LYS A 69 13.07 -9.94 6.01
C LYS A 69 14.24 -9.07 5.55
N LEU A 70 14.21 -7.80 5.92
CA LEU A 70 15.32 -6.89 5.70
C LEU A 70 16.33 -7.00 6.84
N PRO A 71 17.63 -7.16 6.54
CA PRO A 71 18.64 -7.16 7.59
C PRO A 71 18.78 -5.74 8.17
N VAL A 72 18.49 -5.60 9.47
CA VAL A 72 18.88 -4.42 10.24
C VAL A 72 20.24 -4.72 10.87
N PRO A 73 21.29 -3.90 10.64
CA PRO A 73 22.59 -4.10 11.27
C PRO A 73 22.46 -4.14 12.80
N THR A 74 22.98 -5.22 13.41
CA THR A 74 22.98 -5.38 14.87
C THR A 74 24.40 -5.29 15.42
N ILE A 75 24.53 -4.64 16.57
CA ILE A 75 25.79 -4.56 17.32
C ILE A 75 25.62 -5.25 18.68
N MET A 76 26.71 -5.79 19.21
CA MET A 76 26.76 -6.27 20.58
C MET A 76 27.37 -5.18 21.47
N VAL A 77 26.63 -4.76 22.49
CA VAL A 77 27.06 -3.72 23.44
C VAL A 77 27.31 -4.35 24.79
N SER A 78 28.53 -4.19 25.30
CA SER A 78 28.84 -4.48 26.70
C SER A 78 28.47 -3.28 27.57
N ARG A 79 27.78 -3.50 28.69
CA ARG A 79 27.31 -2.45 29.60
C ARG A 79 28.11 -2.50 30.91
N LYS A 80 28.40 -1.32 31.48
CA LYS A 80 29.06 -1.21 32.78
C LYS A 80 28.07 -1.59 33.88
N LEU A 81 28.50 -2.45 34.81
CA LEU A 81 27.70 -2.87 35.96
C LEU A 81 28.22 -2.25 37.28
N PRO A 82 27.33 -1.98 38.26
CA PRO A 82 25.87 -2.01 38.13
C PRO A 82 25.35 -0.88 37.23
N ALA A 83 24.10 -0.98 36.79
CA ALA A 83 23.45 0.08 36.02
C ALA A 83 23.46 1.41 36.79
N SER A 84 23.55 2.53 36.05
CA SER A 84 23.46 3.88 36.62
C SER A 84 22.02 4.38 36.64
N GLU A 85 21.75 5.46 37.37
CA GLU A 85 20.43 6.10 37.37
C GLU A 85 20.01 6.54 35.96
N ASP A 86 20.95 7.01 35.14
CA ASP A 86 20.68 7.35 33.74
C ASP A 86 20.12 6.14 32.97
N ASP A 87 20.56 4.92 33.27
CA ASP A 87 20.11 3.70 32.60
C ASP A 87 18.66 3.29 32.94
N LEU A 88 18.03 4.03 33.85
CA LEU A 88 16.68 3.78 34.31
C LEU A 88 15.69 4.79 33.70
N VAL A 89 14.46 4.35 33.51
CA VAL A 89 13.34 5.20 33.11
C VAL A 89 12.18 4.93 34.04
N GLU A 90 11.66 5.99 34.66
CA GLU A 90 10.44 5.94 35.46
C GLU A 90 9.23 6.23 34.58
N ILE A 91 8.19 5.39 34.68
CA ILE A 91 6.90 5.59 34.02
C ILE A 91 5.81 5.61 35.08
N GLN A 92 5.18 6.77 35.24
CA GLN A 92 4.08 6.97 36.17
C GLN A 92 2.89 6.04 35.86
N ALA A 93 2.07 5.77 36.87
CA ALA A 93 0.85 4.96 36.70
C ALA A 93 -0.02 5.48 35.55
N ARG A 94 -0.50 4.57 34.69
CA ARG A 94 -1.35 4.90 33.52
C ARG A 94 -0.73 5.89 32.53
N HIS A 95 0.58 6.10 32.55
CA HIS A 95 1.27 7.05 31.68
C HIS A 95 1.95 6.36 30.48
N THR A 96 2.19 7.12 29.42
CA THR A 96 2.89 6.66 28.20
C THR A 96 4.10 7.53 27.93
N ILE A 97 5.25 6.89 27.65
CA ILE A 97 6.44 7.58 27.14
C ILE A 97 6.55 7.33 25.64
N ASP A 98 6.75 8.40 24.88
CA ASP A 98 7.01 8.36 23.45
C ASP A 98 8.50 8.59 23.17
N VAL A 99 9.08 7.77 22.29
CA VAL A 99 10.45 7.92 21.80
C VAL A 99 10.49 7.74 20.29
N THR A 100 11.44 8.40 19.62
CA THR A 100 11.73 8.16 18.19
C THR A 100 13.03 7.39 18.08
N VAL A 101 12.97 6.20 17.48
CA VAL A 101 14.13 5.35 17.24
C VAL A 101 14.48 5.38 15.76
N ASN A 102 15.72 5.70 15.44
CA ASN A 102 16.21 5.70 14.06
C ASN A 102 16.81 4.34 13.70
N LEU A 103 16.21 3.63 12.75
CA LEU A 103 16.69 2.33 12.27
C LEU A 103 17.66 2.54 11.10
N PRO A 104 18.89 2.00 11.14
CA PRO A 104 19.88 2.25 10.10
C PRO A 104 19.67 1.36 8.87
N ILE A 105 18.74 1.75 8.01
CA ILE A 105 18.38 1.01 6.80
C ILE A 105 19.08 1.64 5.60
N GLN A 106 19.83 0.83 4.85
CA GLN A 106 20.60 1.30 3.69
C GLN A 106 19.72 1.76 2.52
N SER A 107 18.68 1.00 2.21
CA SER A 107 17.73 1.32 1.14
C SER A 107 16.40 0.62 1.38
N LEU A 108 15.31 1.33 1.10
CA LEU A 108 13.97 0.77 0.96
C LEU A 108 13.54 0.98 -0.49
N ASP A 109 12.93 -0.04 -1.09
CA ASP A 109 12.49 -0.02 -2.47
C ASP A 109 11.22 0.84 -2.59
N LYS A 110 11.22 1.74 -3.58
CA LYS A 110 10.06 2.61 -3.83
C LYS A 110 8.88 1.75 -4.29
N GLY A 111 7.68 2.08 -3.78
CA GLY A 111 6.46 1.34 -4.11
C GLY A 111 6.28 0.02 -3.35
N HIS A 112 7.25 -0.38 -2.51
CA HIS A 112 7.10 -1.51 -1.60
C HIS A 112 6.45 -1.06 -0.30
N GLU A 113 5.71 -1.99 0.31
CA GLU A 113 5.22 -1.88 1.68
C GLU A 113 6.10 -2.68 2.62
N TYR A 114 6.37 -2.09 3.78
CA TYR A 114 7.17 -2.70 4.83
C TYR A 114 6.39 -2.78 6.12
N SER A 115 6.54 -3.89 6.85
CA SER A 115 6.05 -4.02 8.20
C SER A 115 7.20 -3.97 9.20
N VAL A 116 7.00 -3.23 10.28
CA VAL A 116 7.97 -3.08 11.37
C VAL A 116 7.35 -3.59 12.67
N ARG A 117 8.11 -4.37 13.44
CA ARG A 117 7.71 -4.87 14.75
C ARG A 117 8.87 -4.79 15.72
N ALA A 118 8.61 -4.35 16.94
CA ALA A 118 9.57 -4.39 18.03
C ALA A 118 9.33 -5.62 18.92
N GLN A 119 10.39 -6.34 19.27
CA GLN A 119 10.34 -7.48 20.17
C GLN A 119 11.64 -7.59 20.97
N GLY A 120 11.54 -8.10 22.19
CA GLY A 120 12.70 -8.23 23.08
C GLY A 120 12.31 -8.61 24.50
N THR A 121 13.22 -8.37 25.43
CA THR A 121 13.03 -8.70 26.84
C THR A 121 13.24 -7.47 27.72
N TRP A 122 12.30 -7.21 28.62
CA TRP A 122 12.51 -6.34 29.77
C TRP A 122 13.42 -7.05 30.76
N HIS A 123 14.65 -6.57 30.92
CA HIS A 123 15.64 -7.20 31.80
C HIS A 123 15.37 -6.96 33.29
N ALA A 124 14.84 -5.79 33.64
CA ALA A 124 14.45 -5.45 35.01
C ALA A 124 13.36 -4.37 35.00
N VAL A 125 12.26 -4.65 35.70
CA VAL A 125 11.13 -3.74 35.94
C VAL A 125 10.77 -3.77 37.42
N TRP A 126 10.97 -2.66 38.13
CA TRP A 126 10.60 -2.53 39.54
C TRP A 126 9.26 -1.78 39.66
N PRO A 127 8.29 -2.30 40.43
CA PRO A 127 7.00 -1.63 40.66
C PRO A 127 7.14 -0.54 41.72
N THR A 128 8.06 0.40 41.52
CA THR A 128 8.35 1.50 42.45
C THR A 128 8.92 2.71 41.70
N GLU A 129 8.96 3.85 42.38
CA GLU A 129 9.59 5.08 41.93
C GLU A 129 11.11 4.96 41.87
N LEU A 130 11.74 5.73 41.00
CA LEU A 130 13.18 5.72 40.74
C LEU A 130 13.99 5.96 42.01
N SER A 131 13.54 6.89 42.85
CA SER A 131 14.17 7.23 44.13
C SER A 131 14.22 6.07 45.13
N ASN A 132 13.37 5.05 44.94
CA ASN A 132 13.30 3.88 45.81
C ASN A 132 14.12 2.71 45.27
N VAL A 133 14.69 2.80 44.06
CA VAL A 133 15.58 1.77 43.51
C VAL A 133 16.97 1.93 44.11
N THR A 134 17.36 0.95 44.92
CA THR A 134 18.62 1.00 45.67
C THR A 134 19.80 0.45 44.86
N THR A 135 21.03 0.85 45.22
CA THR A 135 22.26 0.30 44.64
C THR A 135 22.42 -1.22 44.87
N SER A 136 21.76 -1.77 45.89
CA SER A 136 21.72 -3.24 46.11
C SER A 136 20.87 -3.91 45.03
N GLN A 137 19.67 -3.38 44.79
CA GLN A 137 18.77 -3.89 43.74
C GLN A 137 19.39 -3.77 42.35
N LEU A 138 20.16 -2.71 42.06
CA LEU A 138 20.85 -2.55 40.77
C LEU A 138 22.00 -3.51 40.52
N ARG A 139 22.56 -4.15 41.57
CA ARG A 139 23.63 -5.14 41.40
C ARG A 139 23.10 -6.47 40.89
N ASP A 140 22.00 -6.95 41.49
CA ASP A 140 21.50 -8.31 41.28
C ASP A 140 20.08 -8.33 40.66
N ASN A 141 19.55 -7.17 40.27
CA ASN A 141 18.15 -6.96 39.85
C ASN A 141 17.13 -7.48 40.88
N GLU A 142 17.48 -7.38 42.17
CA GLU A 142 16.63 -7.88 43.24
C GLU A 142 15.27 -7.18 43.25
N GLY A 143 14.19 -7.97 43.35
CA GLY A 143 12.81 -7.48 43.34
C GLY A 143 12.32 -6.96 41.98
N ALA A 144 13.14 -7.05 40.92
CA ALA A 144 12.71 -6.71 39.57
C ALA A 144 11.95 -7.87 38.92
N TYR A 145 10.95 -7.54 38.12
CA TYR A 145 10.36 -8.48 37.19
C TYR A 145 11.13 -8.49 35.86
N ARG A 146 11.14 -9.65 35.21
CA ARG A 146 11.70 -9.88 33.88
C ARG A 146 10.64 -10.52 32.98
N GLY A 147 10.58 -10.11 31.72
CA GLY A 147 9.63 -10.70 30.76
C GLY A 147 9.75 -10.14 29.37
N ASP A 148 9.16 -10.84 28.40
CA ASP A 148 9.24 -10.46 27.00
C ASP A 148 8.18 -9.44 26.61
N PHE A 149 8.46 -8.70 25.53
CA PHE A 149 7.51 -7.81 24.89
C PHE A 149 7.46 -8.04 23.39
N ILE A 150 6.30 -7.76 22.81
CA ILE A 150 6.07 -7.69 21.38
C ILE A 150 5.13 -6.51 21.13
N SER A 151 5.46 -5.67 20.16
CA SER A 151 4.60 -4.57 19.76
C SER A 151 3.53 -5.03 18.76
N ASN A 152 2.59 -4.13 18.45
CA ASN A 152 1.85 -4.23 17.19
C ASN A 152 2.81 -4.15 16.00
N GLU A 153 2.28 -4.51 14.84
CA GLU A 153 2.94 -4.30 13.56
C GLU A 153 2.54 -2.92 13.02
N SER A 154 3.53 -2.16 12.53
CA SER A 154 3.31 -0.88 11.86
C SER A 154 3.69 -1.01 10.40
N SER A 155 2.79 -0.63 9.49
CA SER A 155 3.12 -0.47 8.08
C SER A 155 3.91 0.81 7.84
N VAL A 156 4.81 0.75 6.86
CA VAL A 156 5.65 1.84 6.36
C VAL A 156 5.57 1.79 4.83
N SER A 157 5.16 2.90 4.22
CA SER A 157 5.09 3.03 2.75
C SER A 157 5.93 4.22 2.29
N ILE A 158 6.80 4.00 1.29
CA ILE A 158 7.70 5.02 0.76
C ILE A 158 7.04 5.79 -0.39
N GLY A 159 6.90 7.12 -0.25
CA GLY A 159 6.66 8.06 -1.36
C GLY A 159 5.25 8.14 -1.99
N LEU A 160 4.40 7.13 -1.75
CA LEU A 160 3.14 6.94 -2.49
C LEU A 160 2.14 8.10 -2.39
N GLU A 161 1.84 8.60 -1.20
CA GLU A 161 0.86 9.68 -1.04
C GLU A 161 1.33 11.02 -1.63
N LYS A 162 2.64 11.29 -1.59
CA LYS A 162 3.20 12.52 -2.19
C LYS A 162 3.13 12.43 -3.71
N ASP A 163 3.47 11.29 -4.29
CA ASP A 163 3.35 11.06 -5.72
C ASP A 163 1.88 11.11 -6.16
N ALA A 164 0.97 10.50 -5.40
CA ALA A 164 -0.46 10.59 -5.66
C ALA A 164 -0.97 12.03 -5.61
N ARG A 165 -0.57 12.82 -4.60
CA ARG A 165 -0.93 14.24 -4.49
C ARG A 165 -0.33 15.06 -5.63
N ALA A 166 0.94 14.83 -5.98
CA ALA A 166 1.61 15.52 -7.08
C ALA A 166 0.92 15.24 -8.42
N VAL A 167 0.61 13.98 -8.69
CA VAL A 167 -0.17 13.58 -9.86
C VAL A 167 -1.54 14.23 -9.81
N PHE A 168 -2.27 14.13 -8.70
CA PHE A 168 -3.62 14.66 -8.58
C PHE A 168 -3.68 16.18 -8.82
N GLU A 169 -2.72 16.94 -8.30
CA GLU A 169 -2.59 18.38 -8.55
C GLU A 169 -2.32 18.71 -10.03
N VAL A 170 -1.51 17.90 -10.72
CA VAL A 170 -1.30 18.03 -12.17
C VAL A 170 -2.61 17.76 -12.93
N LEU A 171 -3.32 16.69 -12.58
CA LEU A 171 -4.58 16.32 -13.24
C LEU A 171 -5.67 17.39 -13.04
N LYS A 172 -5.77 17.98 -11.84
CA LYS A 172 -6.71 19.07 -11.53
C LYS A 172 -6.46 20.34 -12.33
N ARG A 173 -5.22 20.57 -12.77
CA ARG A 173 -4.84 21.72 -13.60
C ARG A 173 -4.99 21.46 -15.10
N GLY A 174 -5.66 20.37 -15.49
CA GLY A 174 -5.83 19.97 -16.88
C GLY A 174 -4.65 19.20 -17.46
N GLY A 175 -3.75 18.72 -16.61
CA GLY A 175 -2.59 17.92 -17.03
C GLY A 175 -2.92 16.45 -17.29
N ILE A 176 -1.95 15.77 -17.87
CA ILE A 176 -1.93 14.32 -18.13
C ILE A 176 -0.84 13.68 -17.28
N ALA A 177 -1.15 12.55 -16.66
CA ALA A 177 -0.18 11.77 -15.92
C ALA A 177 0.04 10.39 -16.55
N ILE A 178 1.29 9.93 -16.55
CA ILE A 178 1.63 8.52 -16.70
C ILE A 178 1.97 7.96 -15.32
N ILE A 179 1.28 6.89 -14.93
CA ILE A 179 1.41 6.28 -13.60
C ILE A 179 1.67 4.77 -13.71
N PRO A 180 2.43 4.18 -12.78
CA PRO A 180 2.52 2.74 -12.63
C PRO A 180 1.17 2.18 -12.17
N MET A 181 0.81 1.01 -12.70
CA MET A 181 -0.28 0.18 -12.19
C MET A 181 0.28 -1.22 -11.96
N SER A 182 -0.32 -2.00 -11.06
CA SER A 182 0.10 -3.37 -10.74
C SER A 182 0.28 -4.28 -11.96
N VAL A 183 -0.34 -3.96 -13.10
CA VAL A 183 -0.17 -4.62 -14.41
C VAL A 183 0.87 -3.96 -15.32
N GLY A 184 0.61 -2.74 -15.77
CA GLY A 184 1.42 -2.01 -16.75
C GLY A 184 1.14 -0.52 -16.62
N TYR A 185 1.92 0.33 -17.26
CA TYR A 185 1.76 1.78 -17.11
C TYR A 185 0.44 2.28 -17.70
N GLY A 186 -0.20 3.22 -17.01
CA GLY A 186 -1.43 3.88 -17.41
C GLY A 186 -1.21 5.35 -17.71
N ILE A 187 -1.93 5.88 -18.70
CA ILE A 187 -2.03 7.31 -18.99
C ILE A 187 -3.43 7.79 -18.59
N THR A 188 -3.50 8.81 -17.74
CA THR A 188 -4.73 9.25 -17.07
C THR A 188 -4.91 10.76 -17.09
N ALA A 189 -6.17 11.19 -17.09
CA ALA A 189 -6.59 12.58 -17.00
C ALA A 189 -7.97 12.69 -16.33
N ILE A 190 -8.28 13.90 -15.83
CA ILE A 190 -9.61 14.29 -15.34
C ILE A 190 -10.29 15.23 -16.33
N ASP A 191 -9.52 16.18 -16.86
CA ASP A 191 -10.01 17.22 -17.75
C ASP A 191 -10.42 16.68 -19.15
N PRO A 192 -11.56 17.09 -19.70
CA PRO A 192 -12.02 16.68 -21.04
C PRO A 192 -11.02 16.95 -22.17
N ASP A 193 -10.35 18.11 -22.16
CA ASP A 193 -9.38 18.45 -23.21
C ASP A 193 -8.14 17.58 -23.07
N ALA A 194 -7.68 17.34 -21.85
CA ALA A 194 -6.61 16.38 -21.57
C ALA A 194 -6.96 14.96 -22.06
N LEU A 195 -8.19 14.48 -21.85
CA LEU A 195 -8.66 13.20 -22.36
C LEU A 195 -8.69 13.15 -23.89
N ASN A 196 -9.10 14.24 -24.55
CA ASN A 196 -9.04 14.36 -26.00
C ASN A 196 -7.60 14.35 -26.54
N ARG A 197 -6.64 15.00 -25.85
CA ARG A 197 -5.21 14.92 -26.17
C ARG A 197 -4.72 13.47 -26.10
N ILE A 198 -5.07 12.74 -25.04
CA ILE A 198 -4.77 11.30 -24.88
C ILE A 198 -5.34 10.49 -26.06
N PHE A 199 -6.61 10.70 -26.42
CA PHE A 199 -7.24 10.00 -27.54
C PHE A 199 -6.50 10.22 -28.86
N ARG A 200 -6.15 11.49 -29.15
CA ARG A 200 -5.47 11.90 -30.37
C ARG A 200 -4.06 11.31 -30.48
N VAL A 201 -3.24 11.47 -29.45
CA VAL A 201 -1.84 11.02 -29.48
C VAL A 201 -1.75 9.50 -29.58
N LYS A 202 -2.68 8.78 -28.95
CA LYS A 202 -2.75 7.32 -29.01
C LYS A 202 -3.28 6.78 -30.33
N ARG A 203 -3.71 7.65 -31.25
CA ARG A 203 -4.31 7.30 -32.55
C ARG A 203 -5.46 6.31 -32.36
N ARG A 204 -6.30 6.55 -31.35
CA ARG A 204 -7.41 5.66 -31.02
C ARG A 204 -8.50 5.75 -32.07
N GLU A 205 -8.96 4.60 -32.53
CA GLU A 205 -10.21 4.54 -33.29
C GLU A 205 -11.40 4.89 -32.38
N PRO A 206 -12.50 5.46 -32.92
CA PRO A 206 -13.66 5.88 -32.12
C PRO A 206 -14.27 4.77 -31.24
N HIS A 207 -14.10 3.49 -31.63
CA HIS A 207 -14.60 2.35 -30.89
C HIS A 207 -13.73 1.94 -29.68
N LYS A 208 -12.52 2.51 -29.52
CA LYS A 208 -11.57 2.18 -28.45
C LYS A 208 -11.76 3.11 -27.25
N ARG A 209 -12.36 2.58 -26.19
CA ARG A 209 -12.84 3.37 -25.04
C ARG A 209 -11.80 3.61 -23.96
N HIS A 210 -11.97 4.67 -23.16
CA HIS A 210 -11.30 4.81 -21.86
C HIS A 210 -12.02 3.98 -20.80
N ALA A 211 -11.25 3.47 -19.84
CA ALA A 211 -11.81 2.94 -18.60
C ALA A 211 -11.75 4.03 -17.52
N MET A 212 -12.69 3.97 -16.57
CA MET A 212 -12.57 4.71 -15.33
C MET A 212 -11.48 4.06 -14.47
N VAL A 213 -10.65 4.90 -13.88
CA VAL A 213 -9.70 4.48 -12.83
C VAL A 213 -10.48 4.46 -11.52
N GLY A 214 -10.47 3.34 -10.81
CA GLY A 214 -11.29 3.21 -9.61
C GLY A 214 -10.71 2.34 -8.51
N SER A 215 -11.44 2.35 -7.40
CA SER A 215 -11.24 1.51 -6.23
C SER A 215 -12.41 0.56 -6.04
N TYR A 216 -12.27 -0.42 -5.15
CA TYR A 216 -13.39 -1.29 -4.78
C TYR A 216 -14.60 -0.49 -4.26
N TYR A 217 -14.34 0.57 -3.49
CA TYR A 217 -15.39 1.44 -2.95
C TYR A 217 -16.09 2.24 -4.05
N LEU A 218 -15.31 2.85 -4.97
CA LEU A 218 -15.88 3.63 -6.07
C LEU A 218 -16.70 2.75 -7.02
N HIS A 219 -16.23 1.53 -7.28
CA HIS A 219 -16.97 0.53 -8.04
C HIS A 219 -18.35 0.27 -7.41
N ARG A 220 -18.42 0.03 -6.10
CA ARG A 220 -19.69 -0.22 -5.40
C ARG A 220 -20.65 0.97 -5.42
N ASP A 221 -20.09 2.18 -5.52
CA ASP A 221 -20.88 3.41 -5.54
C ASP A 221 -21.40 3.74 -6.95
N ILE A 222 -20.64 3.44 -7.99
CA ILE A 222 -21.00 3.76 -9.37
C ILE A 222 -21.70 2.59 -10.07
N HIS A 223 -21.19 1.36 -9.96
CA HIS A 223 -21.75 0.21 -10.65
C HIS A 223 -22.98 -0.36 -9.93
N VAL A 224 -23.94 -0.84 -10.73
CA VAL A 224 -25.14 -1.51 -10.28
C VAL A 224 -25.00 -2.99 -10.59
N LEU A 225 -24.69 -3.77 -9.55
CA LEU A 225 -24.54 -5.22 -9.63
C LEU A 225 -25.49 -5.93 -8.66
N PRO A 226 -26.04 -7.11 -9.01
CA PRO A 226 -26.72 -7.96 -8.04
C PRO A 226 -25.74 -8.48 -6.96
N PRO A 227 -26.25 -8.97 -5.82
CA PRO A 227 -25.42 -9.36 -4.68
C PRO A 227 -24.37 -10.43 -5.00
N GLN A 228 -24.68 -11.38 -5.88
CA GLN A 228 -23.76 -12.45 -6.26
C GLN A 228 -22.55 -11.88 -7.02
N GLU A 229 -22.77 -11.09 -8.07
CA GLU A 229 -21.74 -10.45 -8.88
C GLU A 229 -20.90 -9.49 -8.06
N ALA A 230 -21.52 -8.70 -7.18
CA ALA A 230 -20.81 -7.82 -6.25
C ALA A 230 -19.89 -8.62 -5.29
N SER A 231 -20.33 -9.79 -4.83
CA SER A 231 -19.50 -10.68 -4.00
C SER A 231 -18.32 -11.27 -4.77
N ILE A 232 -18.50 -11.59 -6.05
CA ILE A 232 -17.42 -12.07 -6.93
C ILE A 232 -16.37 -10.96 -7.08
N VAL A 233 -16.78 -9.72 -7.34
CA VAL A 233 -15.85 -8.59 -7.42
C VAL A 233 -15.05 -8.45 -6.12
N LYS A 234 -15.71 -8.51 -4.96
CA LYS A 234 -15.03 -8.45 -3.66
C LYS A 234 -14.00 -9.57 -3.51
N LEU A 235 -14.39 -10.82 -3.79
CA LEU A 235 -13.48 -11.96 -3.72
C LEU A 235 -12.24 -11.71 -4.57
N LEU A 236 -12.42 -11.36 -5.85
CA LEU A 236 -11.31 -11.21 -6.78
C LEU A 236 -10.41 -10.01 -6.45
N THR A 237 -11.00 -8.87 -6.07
CA THR A 237 -10.25 -7.61 -5.95
C THR A 237 -9.77 -7.29 -4.53
N VAL A 238 -10.50 -7.74 -3.50
CA VAL A 238 -10.19 -7.45 -2.09
C VAL A 238 -9.59 -8.68 -1.42
N ASP A 239 -10.24 -9.84 -1.53
CA ASP A 239 -9.83 -11.02 -0.78
C ASP A 239 -8.63 -11.75 -1.45
N LEU A 240 -8.56 -11.70 -2.79
CA LEU A 240 -7.47 -12.27 -3.59
C LEU A 240 -6.52 -11.20 -4.16
N GLU A 241 -6.82 -9.92 -3.94
CA GLU A 241 -5.96 -8.79 -4.35
C GLU A 241 -5.55 -8.82 -5.84
N LEU A 242 -6.46 -9.20 -6.74
CA LEU A 242 -6.21 -9.24 -8.18
C LEU A 242 -6.64 -7.93 -8.87
N PRO A 243 -5.84 -7.40 -9.83
CA PRO A 243 -6.27 -6.29 -10.66
C PRO A 243 -7.35 -6.73 -11.65
N LEU A 244 -8.52 -6.08 -11.62
CA LEU A 244 -9.67 -6.49 -12.41
C LEU A 244 -10.32 -5.31 -13.14
N GLY A 245 -10.51 -5.49 -14.45
CA GLY A 245 -11.41 -4.63 -15.21
C GLY A 245 -12.86 -5.13 -15.09
N ILE A 246 -13.72 -4.28 -14.57
CA ILE A 246 -15.13 -4.56 -14.33
C ILE A 246 -15.92 -3.80 -15.38
N VAL A 247 -16.71 -4.49 -16.20
CA VAL A 247 -17.72 -3.87 -17.07
C VAL A 247 -19.10 -4.18 -16.48
N ALA A 248 -19.84 -3.14 -16.10
CA ALA A 248 -21.14 -3.31 -15.46
C ALA A 248 -22.06 -2.11 -15.71
N PRO A 249 -23.39 -2.25 -15.51
CA PRO A 249 -24.30 -1.12 -15.51
C PRO A 249 -23.87 -0.07 -14.47
N TYR A 250 -24.11 1.21 -14.73
CA TYR A 250 -23.70 2.29 -13.84
C TYR A 250 -24.84 3.26 -13.54
N ARG A 251 -24.70 3.99 -12.43
CA ARG A 251 -25.62 5.07 -12.03
C ARG A 251 -25.32 6.32 -12.84
N LEU A 252 -26.14 6.60 -13.85
CA LEU A 252 -25.99 7.79 -14.71
C LEU A 252 -26.13 9.12 -13.94
N ASP A 253 -26.89 9.11 -12.85
CA ASP A 253 -27.14 10.24 -11.97
C ASP A 253 -26.06 10.43 -10.89
N HIS A 254 -25.04 9.57 -10.83
CA HIS A 254 -23.94 9.69 -9.87
C HIS A 254 -23.16 11.00 -10.06
N PRO A 255 -22.82 11.75 -8.99
CA PRO A 255 -22.17 13.07 -9.09
C PRO A 255 -20.91 13.09 -9.97
N ILE A 256 -20.03 12.11 -9.79
CA ILE A 256 -18.82 11.94 -10.62
C ILE A 256 -19.15 11.76 -12.11
N ILE A 257 -20.16 10.94 -12.42
CA ILE A 257 -20.55 10.64 -13.80
C ILE A 257 -21.17 11.88 -14.46
N ARG A 258 -21.96 12.66 -13.73
CA ARG A 258 -22.56 13.91 -14.24
C ARG A 258 -21.53 15.00 -14.57
N LYS A 259 -20.30 14.90 -14.06
CA LYS A 259 -19.20 15.81 -14.42
C LYS A 259 -18.50 15.44 -15.73
N LEU A 260 -18.77 14.25 -16.29
CA LEU A 260 -18.27 13.91 -17.62
C LEU A 260 -19.16 14.54 -18.69
N PRO A 261 -18.59 15.33 -19.63
CA PRO A 261 -19.32 15.78 -20.80
C PRO A 261 -19.87 14.58 -21.60
N PRO A 262 -21.06 14.70 -22.25
CA PRO A 262 -21.70 13.56 -22.93
C PRO A 262 -20.83 12.90 -24.01
N ASP A 263 -20.03 13.68 -24.73
CA ASP A 263 -19.12 13.22 -25.77
C ASP A 263 -17.94 12.42 -25.19
N ILE A 264 -17.40 12.85 -24.05
CA ILE A 264 -16.36 12.11 -23.31
C ILE A 264 -16.94 10.83 -22.70
N LEU A 265 -18.13 10.92 -22.09
CA LEU A 265 -18.80 9.75 -21.52
C LEU A 265 -19.07 8.67 -22.60
N ALA A 266 -19.51 9.09 -23.80
CA ALA A 266 -19.73 8.19 -24.93
C ALA A 266 -18.45 7.44 -25.36
N GLN A 267 -17.28 8.01 -25.10
CA GLN A 267 -15.97 7.38 -25.34
C GLN A 267 -15.55 6.41 -24.21
N SER A 268 -16.38 6.23 -23.18
CA SER A 268 -16.11 5.36 -22.02
C SER A 268 -17.18 4.31 -21.78
N VAL A 269 -18.35 4.41 -22.43
CA VAL A 269 -19.49 3.52 -22.19
C VAL A 269 -19.89 2.67 -23.39
N VAL A 270 -20.50 1.51 -23.13
CA VAL A 270 -21.14 0.63 -24.14
C VAL A 270 -22.59 0.39 -23.74
N GLY A 271 -23.52 1.10 -24.36
CA GLY A 271 -24.92 1.05 -23.92
C GLY A 271 -25.04 1.60 -22.50
N ASP A 272 -25.49 0.76 -21.57
CA ASP A 272 -25.66 1.09 -20.16
C ASP A 272 -24.45 0.75 -19.29
N THR A 273 -23.32 0.27 -19.85
CA THR A 273 -22.16 -0.16 -19.07
C THR A 273 -20.98 0.78 -19.11
N LEU A 274 -20.28 0.84 -17.97
CA LEU A 274 -19.01 1.52 -17.77
C LEU A 274 -17.93 0.48 -17.46
N ALA A 275 -16.74 0.68 -18.01
CA ALA A 275 -15.56 -0.11 -17.65
C ALA A 275 -14.77 0.61 -16.54
N MET A 276 -14.44 -0.10 -15.46
CA MET A 276 -13.62 0.42 -14.36
C MET A 276 -12.48 -0.55 -14.05
N LEU A 277 -11.25 -0.05 -13.95
CA LEU A 277 -10.15 -0.83 -13.38
C LEU A 277 -10.17 -0.67 -11.86
N VAL A 278 -10.24 -1.79 -11.14
CA VAL A 278 -10.20 -1.86 -9.68
C VAL A 278 -8.97 -2.65 -9.24
N ASN A 279 -8.39 -2.27 -8.09
CA ASN A 279 -7.19 -2.87 -7.54
C ASN A 279 -6.00 -2.82 -8.52
N GLY A 280 -5.84 -1.67 -9.17
CA GLY A 280 -4.74 -1.39 -10.10
C GLY A 280 -3.41 -1.07 -9.42
N GLY A 281 -3.27 -1.31 -8.11
CA GLY A 281 -2.09 -0.98 -7.30
C GLY A 281 -2.31 0.24 -6.40
N ALA A 282 -1.47 0.37 -5.37
CA ALA A 282 -1.65 1.34 -4.29
C ALA A 282 -1.70 2.80 -4.75
N LEU A 283 -0.88 3.19 -5.74
CA LEU A 283 -0.88 4.58 -6.25
C LEU A 283 -2.20 4.91 -6.93
N LEU A 284 -2.72 3.95 -7.70
CA LEU A 284 -4.00 4.08 -8.39
C LEU A 284 -5.18 4.13 -7.41
N GLU A 285 -5.15 3.32 -6.36
CA GLU A 285 -6.16 3.33 -5.28
C GLU A 285 -6.19 4.68 -4.56
N GLU A 286 -5.02 5.24 -4.20
CA GLU A 286 -4.93 6.55 -3.55
C GLU A 286 -5.38 7.68 -4.50
N LEU A 287 -5.00 7.64 -5.77
CA LEU A 287 -5.50 8.58 -6.78
C LEU A 287 -7.01 8.50 -6.97
N SER A 288 -7.57 7.28 -6.99
CA SER A 288 -9.01 7.08 -7.04
C SER A 288 -9.71 7.67 -5.81
N ARG A 289 -9.11 7.52 -4.62
CA ARG A 289 -9.65 8.10 -3.37
C ARG A 289 -9.65 9.62 -3.41
N LEU A 290 -8.53 10.24 -3.82
CA LEU A 290 -8.41 11.69 -3.95
C LEU A 290 -9.41 12.25 -4.97
N ALA A 291 -9.52 11.62 -6.13
CA ALA A 291 -10.49 12.02 -7.15
C ALA A 291 -11.94 11.85 -6.68
N ALA A 292 -12.28 10.76 -5.98
CA ALA A 292 -13.62 10.52 -5.46
C ALA A 292 -14.02 11.55 -4.39
N LEU A 293 -13.09 11.98 -3.53
CA LEU A 293 -13.35 13.02 -2.52
C LEU A 293 -13.72 14.37 -3.12
N GLU A 294 -13.17 14.70 -4.29
CA GLU A 294 -13.54 15.91 -5.04
C GLU A 294 -14.62 15.65 -6.10
N GLU A 295 -15.19 14.44 -6.10
CA GLU A 295 -16.15 13.95 -7.08
C GLU A 295 -15.68 14.17 -8.54
N LEU A 296 -14.41 13.92 -8.84
CA LEU A 296 -13.81 14.11 -10.17
C LEU A 296 -13.70 12.79 -10.94
N PRO A 297 -14.02 12.76 -12.25
CA PRO A 297 -13.96 11.55 -13.05
C PRO A 297 -12.54 11.26 -13.53
N LEU A 298 -11.79 10.47 -12.75
CA LEU A 298 -10.47 10.02 -13.15
C LEU A 298 -10.58 8.93 -14.24
N MET A 299 -10.16 9.26 -15.45
CA MET A 299 -10.28 8.39 -16.62
C MET A 299 -8.90 8.04 -17.16
N GLY A 300 -8.77 6.87 -17.81
CA GLY A 300 -7.49 6.47 -18.37
C GLY A 300 -7.50 5.25 -19.27
N SER A 301 -6.32 4.94 -19.78
CA SER A 301 -6.03 3.69 -20.48
C SER A 301 -4.55 3.34 -20.33
N SER A 302 -4.10 2.20 -20.87
CA SER A 302 -2.68 1.83 -20.89
C SER A 302 -1.81 2.90 -21.58
N ALA A 303 -0.59 3.17 -21.11
CA ALA A 303 0.32 4.18 -21.66
C ALA A 303 1.11 3.64 -22.88
N ASN A 304 0.42 3.49 -24.01
CA ASN A 304 1.02 2.99 -25.25
C ASN A 304 0.28 3.48 -26.50
N ILE A 305 0.91 3.43 -27.67
CA ILE A 305 0.17 3.57 -28.94
C ILE A 305 -0.83 2.44 -29.11
N THR A 306 -2.05 2.78 -29.56
CA THR A 306 -3.16 1.83 -29.69
C THR A 306 -2.73 0.60 -30.50
N GLY A 307 -2.95 -0.59 -29.93
CA GLY A 307 -2.59 -1.86 -30.56
C GLY A 307 -1.14 -2.33 -30.36
N LYS A 308 -0.22 -1.50 -29.84
CA LYS A 308 1.20 -1.86 -29.64
C LYS A 308 1.54 -2.55 -28.31
N GLY A 309 0.53 -3.06 -27.61
CA GLY A 309 0.68 -3.71 -26.30
C GLY A 309 0.97 -2.74 -25.16
N THR A 310 0.54 -3.10 -23.96
CA THR A 310 0.78 -2.32 -22.74
C THR A 310 2.23 -2.43 -22.31
N LYS A 311 2.84 -1.31 -21.90
CA LYS A 311 4.25 -1.25 -21.48
C LYS A 311 4.38 -1.47 -19.98
N THR A 312 5.46 -2.13 -19.57
CA THR A 312 5.64 -2.60 -18.19
C THR A 312 6.80 -1.91 -17.49
N VAL A 313 7.57 -1.10 -18.22
CA VAL A 313 8.60 -0.17 -17.76
C VAL A 313 8.44 1.13 -18.54
N VAL A 314 8.94 2.26 -18.03
CA VAL A 314 8.77 3.58 -18.66
C VAL A 314 9.56 3.68 -19.96
N GLU A 315 10.73 3.04 -20.03
CA GLU A 315 11.64 3.05 -21.17
C GLU A 315 11.02 2.44 -22.43
N ASP A 316 10.02 1.57 -22.28
CA ASP A 316 9.30 0.94 -23.38
C ASP A 316 8.13 1.80 -23.90
N ILE A 317 7.78 2.90 -23.23
CA ILE A 317 6.70 3.81 -23.63
C ILE A 317 7.15 4.63 -24.84
N GLU A 318 6.27 4.71 -25.85
CA GLU A 318 6.58 5.45 -27.06
C GLU A 318 6.84 6.95 -26.74
N PRO A 319 7.87 7.59 -27.33
CA PRO A 319 8.23 8.98 -27.02
C PRO A 319 7.05 9.96 -27.14
N GLU A 320 6.21 9.81 -28.18
CA GLU A 320 5.02 10.65 -28.37
C GLU A 320 3.99 10.52 -27.23
N ILE A 321 3.96 9.37 -26.52
CA ILE A 321 3.12 9.18 -25.33
C ILE A 321 3.76 9.86 -24.10
N LEU A 322 5.08 9.76 -23.95
CA LEU A 322 5.81 10.43 -22.87
C LEU A 322 5.73 11.96 -22.99
N GLU A 323 5.89 12.49 -24.20
CA GLU A 323 5.88 13.94 -24.49
C GLU A 323 4.55 14.61 -24.15
N VAL A 324 3.43 13.89 -24.19
CA VAL A 324 2.11 14.45 -23.86
C VAL A 324 1.84 14.48 -22.36
N ALA A 325 2.64 13.77 -21.56
CA ALA A 325 2.45 13.67 -20.12
C ALA A 325 3.12 14.86 -19.42
N ASP A 326 2.35 15.51 -18.54
CA ASP A 326 2.81 16.61 -17.71
C ASP A 326 3.53 16.10 -16.44
N ILE A 327 3.32 14.82 -16.09
CA ILE A 327 4.04 14.11 -15.04
C ILE A 327 4.14 12.62 -15.36
N VAL A 328 5.31 12.02 -15.10
CA VAL A 328 5.54 10.58 -15.19
C VAL A 328 6.05 10.10 -13.84
N ILE A 329 5.32 9.16 -13.23
CA ILE A 329 5.79 8.44 -12.07
C ILE A 329 6.42 7.14 -12.56
N ASP A 330 7.67 6.89 -12.18
CA ASP A 330 8.42 5.70 -12.59
C ASP A 330 8.78 4.85 -11.37
N TYR A 331 8.10 3.71 -11.24
CA TYR A 331 8.38 2.68 -10.21
C TYR A 331 9.02 1.43 -10.84
N GLY A 332 9.64 1.56 -12.02
CA GLY A 332 10.30 0.46 -12.71
C GLY A 332 9.32 -0.57 -13.26
N ARG A 333 9.68 -1.85 -13.18
CA ARG A 333 8.92 -2.97 -13.78
C ARG A 333 7.67 -3.31 -12.98
N GLN A 334 6.52 -3.39 -13.65
CA GLN A 334 5.24 -3.65 -12.98
C GLN A 334 5.06 -5.13 -12.56
N LYS A 335 4.47 -5.35 -11.38
CA LYS A 335 4.38 -6.66 -10.69
C LYS A 335 3.75 -7.77 -11.54
N PHE A 336 2.58 -7.54 -12.11
CA PHE A 336 1.82 -8.49 -12.90
C PHE A 336 2.08 -8.33 -14.40
N HIS A 337 3.33 -8.06 -14.79
CA HIS A 337 3.72 -7.89 -16.19
C HIS A 337 3.63 -9.18 -17.01
N HIS A 338 3.72 -10.35 -16.37
CA HIS A 338 3.73 -11.68 -16.98
C HIS A 338 2.55 -12.53 -16.46
N PRO A 339 1.92 -13.37 -17.30
CA PRO A 339 2.15 -13.53 -18.74
C PRO A 339 1.62 -12.36 -19.59
N ARG A 340 0.84 -11.45 -19.00
CA ARG A 340 0.22 -10.33 -19.72
C ARG A 340 0.25 -9.04 -18.94
N ALA A 341 0.72 -7.98 -19.59
CA ALA A 341 0.84 -6.62 -19.07
C ALA A 341 -0.48 -5.85 -18.88
N SER A 342 -1.64 -6.51 -18.82
CA SER A 342 -2.95 -5.84 -18.74
C SER A 342 -3.95 -6.65 -17.96
N SER A 343 -4.84 -5.99 -17.22
CA SER A 343 -5.81 -6.68 -16.35
C SER A 343 -6.77 -7.57 -17.13
N THR A 344 -7.21 -8.65 -16.49
CA THR A 344 -8.38 -9.42 -16.93
C THR A 344 -9.61 -8.51 -16.91
N ILE A 345 -10.48 -8.60 -17.91
CA ILE A 345 -11.73 -7.83 -17.96
C ILE A 345 -12.93 -8.77 -18.06
N ILE A 346 -13.93 -8.57 -17.20
CA ILE A 346 -15.19 -9.33 -17.18
C ILE A 346 -16.37 -8.37 -17.33
N ASP A 347 -17.32 -8.72 -18.21
CA ASP A 347 -18.66 -8.10 -18.26
C ASP A 347 -19.57 -8.80 -17.26
N PHE A 348 -19.84 -8.14 -16.15
CA PHE A 348 -20.60 -8.66 -15.02
C PHE A 348 -22.12 -8.70 -15.26
N ARG A 349 -22.63 -8.27 -16.42
CA ARG A 349 -24.03 -8.57 -16.80
C ARG A 349 -24.20 -10.03 -17.20
N THR A 350 -23.12 -10.65 -17.70
CA THR A 350 -23.15 -11.98 -18.33
C THR A 350 -22.03 -12.90 -17.86
N ILE A 351 -21.15 -12.41 -16.98
CA ILE A 351 -19.87 -13.04 -16.60
C ILE A 351 -19.01 -13.40 -17.83
N LYS A 352 -19.14 -12.62 -18.90
CA LYS A 352 -18.36 -12.84 -20.12
C LYS A 352 -16.95 -12.29 -19.94
N VAL A 353 -15.95 -13.11 -20.25
CA VAL A 353 -14.55 -12.65 -20.33
C VAL A 353 -14.40 -11.78 -21.58
N VAL A 354 -14.15 -10.49 -21.35
CA VAL A 354 -13.92 -9.48 -22.40
C VAL A 354 -12.45 -9.46 -22.79
N ARG A 355 -11.55 -9.69 -21.83
CA ARG A 355 -10.11 -9.78 -22.06
C ARG A 355 -9.48 -10.77 -21.10
N TYR A 356 -8.74 -11.71 -21.66
CA TYR A 356 -7.80 -12.56 -20.93
C TYR A 356 -6.56 -11.73 -20.59
N GLY A 357 -6.31 -11.46 -19.30
CA GLY A 357 -5.26 -10.57 -18.84
C GLY A 357 -4.38 -11.21 -17.78
N ALA A 358 -3.75 -10.36 -16.95
CA ALA A 358 -3.03 -10.77 -15.76
C ALA A 358 -3.94 -11.60 -14.82
N CYS A 359 -3.35 -12.62 -14.21
CA CYS A 359 -3.99 -13.50 -13.23
C CYS A 359 -5.28 -14.18 -13.71
N TYR A 360 -5.47 -14.34 -15.03
CA TYR A 360 -6.70 -14.93 -15.56
C TYR A 360 -6.93 -16.36 -15.08
N ASP A 361 -5.87 -17.14 -14.95
CA ASP A 361 -5.85 -18.48 -14.37
C ASP A 361 -6.42 -18.50 -12.93
N VAL A 362 -5.99 -17.56 -12.09
CA VAL A 362 -6.50 -17.41 -10.72
C VAL A 362 -7.97 -16.97 -10.73
N VAL A 363 -8.34 -16.04 -11.63
CA VAL A 363 -9.74 -15.60 -11.79
C VAL A 363 -10.63 -16.76 -12.22
N GLN A 364 -10.19 -17.58 -13.18
CA GLN A 364 -10.93 -18.75 -13.67
C GLN A 364 -11.12 -19.80 -12.57
N ASP A 365 -10.06 -20.15 -11.83
CA ASP A 365 -10.15 -21.08 -10.69
C ASP A 365 -11.13 -20.54 -9.63
N ALA A 366 -11.01 -19.27 -9.25
CA ALA A 366 -11.88 -18.68 -8.24
C ALA A 366 -13.37 -18.70 -8.63
N LEU A 367 -13.69 -18.35 -9.88
CA LEU A 367 -15.06 -18.41 -10.40
C LEU A 367 -15.62 -19.83 -10.38
N SER A 368 -14.83 -20.81 -10.82
CA SER A 368 -15.24 -22.22 -10.85
C SER A 368 -15.39 -22.79 -9.43
N ARG A 369 -14.39 -22.56 -8.57
CA ARG A 369 -14.28 -23.16 -7.24
C ARG A 369 -15.29 -22.60 -6.25
N PHE A 370 -15.47 -21.28 -6.21
CA PHE A 370 -16.28 -20.63 -5.18
C PHE A 370 -17.70 -20.29 -5.63
N TYR A 371 -17.95 -20.23 -6.94
CA TYR A 371 -19.26 -19.89 -7.50
C TYR A 371 -19.82 -20.91 -8.49
N GLY A 372 -19.06 -21.97 -8.84
CA GLY A 372 -19.48 -22.96 -9.83
C GLY A 372 -19.61 -22.39 -11.25
N ILE A 373 -19.02 -21.21 -11.52
CA ILE A 373 -19.12 -20.53 -12.81
C ILE A 373 -17.95 -20.96 -13.69
N LYS A 374 -18.24 -21.55 -14.85
CA LYS A 374 -17.24 -21.90 -15.85
C LYS A 374 -17.11 -20.79 -16.88
N VAL A 375 -15.89 -20.29 -17.05
CA VAL A 375 -15.50 -19.35 -18.12
C VAL A 375 -14.51 -20.05 -19.07
N PRO A 376 -14.43 -19.64 -20.35
CA PRO A 376 -13.59 -20.30 -21.34
C PRO A 376 -12.12 -20.37 -20.94
N ASP A 377 -11.43 -21.40 -21.39
CA ASP A 377 -9.98 -21.45 -21.25
C ASP A 377 -9.33 -20.34 -22.06
N ASP A 378 -8.18 -19.87 -21.57
CA ASP A 378 -7.40 -18.89 -22.27
C ASP A 378 -6.82 -19.50 -23.57
N PRO A 379 -7.23 -19.01 -24.76
CA PRO A 379 -6.81 -19.61 -26.03
C PRO A 379 -5.31 -19.44 -26.33
N TRP A 380 -4.60 -18.63 -25.55
CA TRP A 380 -3.16 -18.38 -25.71
C TRP A 380 -2.32 -18.91 -24.54
N ASN A 381 -2.93 -19.66 -23.61
CA ASN A 381 -2.18 -20.37 -22.58
C ASN A 381 -1.53 -21.61 -23.21
N VAL A 382 -0.39 -21.41 -23.85
CA VAL A 382 0.43 -22.51 -24.37
C VAL A 382 1.29 -22.99 -23.21
N GLU A 383 1.05 -24.20 -22.73
CA GLU A 383 1.96 -24.90 -21.82
C GLU A 383 3.30 -25.09 -22.53
N TYR A 384 4.24 -24.16 -22.37
CA TYR A 384 5.62 -24.34 -22.82
C TYR A 384 6.42 -25.11 -21.77
N PHE A 385 6.01 -26.33 -21.42
CA PHE A 385 6.87 -27.33 -20.78
C PHE A 385 6.33 -28.75 -21.02
N VAL A 386 6.91 -29.43 -22.03
CA VAL A 386 7.21 -30.86 -21.98
C VAL A 386 8.70 -30.98 -21.74
#